data_AF-A0A1F9EVJ5-F1
#
_entry.id   AF-A0A1F9EVJ5-F1
#
_cell.length_a   1.000
_cell.length_b   1.000
_cell.length_c   1.000
_cell.angle_alpha   90.00
_cell.angle_beta   90.00
_cell.angle_gamma   90.00
#
_symmetry.space_group_name_H-M   'P 1'
#
loop_
_entity.id
_entity.type
_entity.pdbx_description
1 polymer ?
#
loop_
_entity_poly.entity_id
_entity_poly.type
_entity_poly.pdbx_seq_one_letter_code
_entity_poly.pdbx_strand_id
1 'polypeptide(L)'
;MVVLEGTQIVKKGALNGGIRLLRDGKAKNMVVVLHLPSKENQVFALEDKYAQLIINELENMGLEKERIQVISAPIDGHPITLAEARFVVNKLSQRGIRKAILLSEGFHTRRSFGVYSQEGKRVGLHVVPYPYFIEYESNEWWHRAEGVSDFVIESFKLAYYIINGYISIKSLW
;
A
#
# COMPACT_ATOMS: atom_id res chain seq x y z
N MET A 1 -3.65 -7.26 -10.47
CA MET A 1 -3.58 -7.51 -9.01
C MET A 1 -3.85 -6.20 -8.30
N VAL A 2 -4.63 -6.15 -7.23
CA VAL A 2 -4.64 -4.99 -6.31
C VAL A 2 -3.56 -5.22 -5.24
N VAL A 3 -2.78 -4.20 -4.93
CA VAL A 3 -1.85 -4.17 -3.80
C VAL A 3 -2.38 -3.12 -2.86
N LEU A 4 -2.87 -3.53 -1.70
CA LEU A 4 -3.37 -2.67 -0.65
C LEU A 4 -2.25 -2.46 0.37
N GLU A 5 -1.70 -1.24 0.40
CA GLU A 5 -0.72 -0.86 1.41
C GLU A 5 -1.41 -0.77 2.77
N GLY A 6 -0.93 -1.56 3.72
CA GLY A 6 -1.32 -1.47 5.12
C GLY A 6 -0.14 -1.04 5.97
N THR A 7 -0.44 -0.72 7.22
CA THR A 7 0.59 -0.57 8.27
C THR A 7 0.59 -1.84 9.12
N GLN A 8 0.73 -1.71 10.44
CA GLN A 8 0.39 -2.80 11.36
C GLN A 8 -1.12 -3.09 11.38
N ILE A 9 -1.94 -2.11 10.97
CA ILE A 9 -3.40 -2.21 10.88
C ILE A 9 -3.85 -1.76 9.49
N VAL A 10 -4.90 -2.41 8.98
CA VAL A 10 -5.55 -2.05 7.72
C VAL A 10 -6.89 -1.35 8.01
N LYS A 11 -7.06 -0.14 7.47
CA LYS A 11 -8.30 0.61 7.62
C LYS A 11 -9.41 -0.01 6.77
N LYS A 12 -10.64 -0.06 7.29
CA LYS A 12 -11.81 -0.59 6.57
C LYS A 12 -12.08 0.12 5.23
N GLY A 13 -11.82 1.43 5.16
CA GLY A 13 -11.94 2.20 3.91
C GLY A 13 -11.00 1.69 2.81
N ALA A 14 -9.78 1.26 3.17
CA ALA A 14 -8.84 0.64 2.25
C ALA A 14 -9.39 -0.69 1.71
N LEU A 15 -9.92 -1.54 2.59
CA LEU A 15 -10.52 -2.82 2.21
C LEU A 15 -11.70 -2.63 1.25
N ASN A 16 -12.59 -1.66 1.54
CA ASN A 16 -13.69 -1.30 0.66
C ASN A 16 -13.22 -0.86 -0.74
N GLY A 17 -12.17 -0.03 -0.81
CA GLY A 17 -11.57 0.39 -2.06
C GLY A 17 -11.04 -0.79 -2.88
N GLY A 18 -10.35 -1.73 -2.23
CA GLY A 18 -9.83 -2.94 -2.86
C GLY A 18 -10.93 -3.86 -3.38
N ILE A 19 -11.96 -4.09 -2.56
CA ILE A 19 -13.14 -4.89 -2.93
C ILE A 19 -13.87 -4.27 -4.12
N ARG A 20 -14.03 -2.94 -4.14
CA ARG A 20 -14.65 -2.24 -5.27
C ARG A 20 -13.88 -2.48 -6.57
N LEU A 21 -12.56 -2.38 -6.56
CA LEU A 21 -11.73 -2.66 -7.74
C LEU A 21 -11.87 -4.11 -8.24
N LEU A 22 -12.06 -5.06 -7.32
CA LEU A 22 -12.32 -6.46 -7.66
C LEU A 22 -13.71 -6.67 -8.26
N ARG A 23 -14.74 -6.00 -7.72
CA ARG A 23 -16.13 -6.06 -8.20
C ARG A 23 -16.29 -5.38 -9.56
N ASP A 24 -15.62 -4.25 -9.77
CA ASP A 24 -15.63 -3.49 -11.03
C ASP A 24 -14.79 -4.15 -12.14
N GLY A 25 -14.24 -5.35 -11.89
CA GLY A 25 -13.45 -6.12 -12.85
C GLY A 25 -12.08 -5.51 -13.18
N LYS A 26 -11.62 -4.49 -12.45
CA LYS A 26 -10.32 -3.83 -12.65
C LYS A 26 -9.15 -4.73 -12.25
N ALA A 27 -9.39 -5.69 -11.36
CA ALA A 27 -8.45 -6.74 -10.99
C ALA A 27 -9.17 -8.02 -10.57
N LYS A 28 -8.46 -9.16 -10.66
CA LYS A 28 -8.99 -10.47 -10.26
C LYS A 28 -8.70 -10.83 -8.80
N ASN A 29 -7.49 -10.51 -8.33
CA ASN A 29 -6.96 -10.85 -7.02
C ASN A 29 -6.44 -9.61 -6.30
N MET A 30 -6.37 -9.68 -4.97
CA MET A 30 -5.87 -8.64 -4.08
C MET A 30 -4.81 -9.20 -3.13
N VAL A 31 -3.75 -8.42 -2.94
CA VAL A 31 -2.73 -8.59 -1.91
C VAL A 31 -2.91 -7.49 -0.87
N VAL A 32 -3.03 -7.86 0.39
CA VAL A 32 -2.99 -6.95 1.54
C VAL A 32 -1.61 -7.03 2.17
N VAL A 33 -0.95 -5.88 2.31
CA VAL A 33 0.39 -5.78 2.88
C VAL A 33 0.29 -5.37 4.34
N LEU A 34 0.92 -6.13 5.24
CA LEU A 34 1.02 -5.83 6.66
C LEU A 34 2.48 -5.61 7.05
N HIS A 35 2.76 -4.61 7.89
CA HIS A 35 4.12 -4.41 8.41
C HIS A 35 4.40 -5.35 9.58
N LEU A 36 5.48 -6.13 9.47
CA LEU A 36 6.09 -6.87 10.58
C LEU A 36 7.29 -6.06 11.07
N PRO A 37 7.19 -5.32 12.18
CA PRO A 37 8.35 -4.67 12.78
C PRO A 37 9.30 -5.71 13.39
N SER A 38 10.58 -5.37 13.51
CA SER A 38 11.55 -6.21 14.24
C SER A 38 11.08 -6.51 15.67
N LYS A 39 11.48 -7.66 16.24
CA LYS A 39 11.08 -8.09 17.60
C LYS A 39 11.32 -7.03 18.68
N GLU A 40 12.34 -6.19 18.52
CA GLU A 40 12.65 -5.09 19.46
C GLU A 40 11.66 -3.91 19.35
N ASN A 41 11.00 -3.75 18.20
CA ASN A 41 10.03 -2.70 17.91
C ASN A 41 8.58 -3.24 17.87
N GLN A 42 8.35 -4.49 18.27
CA GLN A 42 7.01 -5.09 18.34
C GLN A 42 6.26 -4.57 19.57
N VAL A 43 5.26 -3.71 19.34
CA VAL A 43 4.40 -3.16 20.40
C VAL A 43 3.23 -4.11 20.74
N PHE A 44 2.91 -5.08 19.87
CA PHE A 44 1.78 -6.00 20.06
C PHE A 44 2.05 -7.42 19.54
N ALA A 45 1.69 -8.44 20.35
CA ALA A 45 1.82 -9.87 20.04
C ALA A 45 0.70 -10.42 19.13
N LEU A 46 0.34 -9.68 18.06
CA LEU A 46 -0.87 -9.95 17.26
C LEU A 46 -0.62 -10.60 15.89
N GLU A 47 0.63 -10.84 15.49
CA GLU A 47 0.98 -11.17 14.08
C GLU A 47 0.14 -12.32 13.47
N ASP A 48 0.13 -13.50 14.10
CA ASP A 48 -0.55 -14.67 13.52
C ASP A 48 -2.08 -14.54 13.52
N LYS A 49 -2.64 -13.85 14.53
CA LYS A 49 -4.08 -13.69 14.67
C LYS A 49 -4.62 -12.55 13.81
N TYR A 50 -3.82 -11.52 13.56
CA TYR A 50 -4.27 -10.34 12.82
C TYR A 50 -4.40 -10.63 11.32
N ALA A 51 -3.44 -11.35 10.73
CA ALA A 51 -3.57 -11.79 9.33
C ALA A 51 -4.83 -12.63 9.11
N GLN A 52 -5.14 -13.55 10.03
CA GLN A 52 -6.38 -14.33 9.99
C GLN A 52 -7.62 -13.47 10.19
N LEU A 53 -7.57 -12.47 11.07
CA LEU A 53 -8.67 -11.53 11.27
C LEU A 53 -8.97 -10.74 9.98
N ILE A 54 -7.95 -10.28 9.25
CA ILE A 54 -8.13 -9.62 7.96
C ILE A 54 -8.74 -10.56 6.93
N ILE A 55 -8.29 -11.82 6.86
CA ILE A 55 -8.88 -12.81 5.95
C ILE A 55 -10.36 -13.01 6.27
N ASN A 56 -10.70 -13.23 7.55
CA ASN A 56 -12.08 -13.42 7.99
C ASN A 56 -12.96 -12.21 7.70
N GLU A 57 -12.45 -10.98 7.92
CA GLU A 57 -13.19 -9.76 7.60
C GLU A 57 -13.47 -9.65 6.10
N LEU A 58 -12.49 -9.98 5.25
CA LEU A 58 -12.67 -9.96 3.80
C LEU A 58 -13.63 -11.05 3.30
N GLU A 59 -13.60 -12.24 3.90
CA GLU A 59 -14.59 -13.30 3.66
C GLU A 59 -16.00 -12.84 4.06
N ASN A 60 -16.17 -12.21 5.22
CA ASN A 60 -17.44 -11.63 5.67
C ASN A 60 -17.97 -10.54 4.72
N MET A 61 -17.07 -9.87 3.99
CA MET A 61 -17.42 -8.88 2.96
C MET A 61 -17.73 -9.51 1.59
N GLY A 62 -17.74 -10.84 1.50
CA GLY A 62 -18.14 -11.61 0.33
C GLY A 62 -17.02 -11.83 -0.69
N LEU A 63 -15.76 -11.77 -0.27
CA LEU A 63 -14.63 -12.17 -1.12
C LEU A 63 -14.23 -13.63 -0.86
N GLU A 64 -14.03 -14.37 -1.94
CA GLU A 64 -13.45 -15.72 -1.89
C GLU A 64 -11.99 -15.67 -1.42
N LYS A 65 -11.62 -16.59 -0.52
CA LYS A 65 -10.30 -16.68 0.08
C LYS A 65 -9.18 -16.79 -0.95
N GLU A 66 -9.43 -17.49 -2.05
CA GLU A 66 -8.49 -17.73 -3.14
C GLU A 66 -8.10 -16.44 -3.88
N ARG A 67 -8.96 -15.42 -3.80
CA ARG A 67 -8.74 -14.10 -4.41
C ARG A 67 -7.96 -13.16 -3.49
N ILE A 68 -7.74 -13.54 -2.24
CA ILE A 68 -7.08 -12.74 -1.21
C ILE A 68 -5.75 -13.36 -0.85
N GLN A 69 -4.75 -12.50 -0.72
CA GLN A 69 -3.50 -12.87 -0.11
C GLN A 69 -3.10 -11.83 0.91
N VAL A 70 -2.72 -12.26 2.11
CA VAL A 70 -2.05 -11.39 3.08
C VAL A 70 -0.54 -11.64 2.98
N ILE A 71 0.22 -10.57 2.80
CA ILE A 71 1.68 -10.57 2.79
C ILE A 71 2.15 -9.74 3.96
N SER A 72 2.92 -10.37 4.83
CA SER A 72 3.55 -9.70 5.95
C SER A 72 4.98 -9.30 5.54
N ALA A 73 5.22 -8.00 5.41
CA ALA A 73 6.49 -7.42 4.97
C ALA A 73 7.38 -7.16 6.19
N PRO A 74 8.59 -7.75 6.27
CA PRO A 74 9.55 -7.41 7.31
C PRO A 74 10.05 -5.98 7.05
N ILE A 75 9.71 -5.07 7.96
CA ILE A 75 10.13 -3.68 7.88
C ILE A 75 11.21 -3.46 8.93
N ASP A 76 12.45 -3.59 8.47
CA ASP A 76 13.64 -3.29 9.27
C ASP A 76 14.27 -1.99 8.75
N GLY A 77 14.23 -0.94 9.57
CA GLY A 77 14.89 0.35 9.29
C GLY A 77 14.10 1.31 8.39
N HIS A 78 14.80 2.36 7.95
CA HIS A 78 14.24 3.43 7.11
C HIS A 78 14.93 3.46 5.73
N PRO A 79 14.21 3.85 4.65
CA PRO A 79 12.82 4.34 4.67
C PRO A 79 11.77 3.24 4.42
N ILE A 80 10.74 3.20 5.28
CA ILE A 80 9.74 2.12 5.38
C ILE A 80 9.08 1.78 4.03
N THR A 81 8.56 2.77 3.31
CA THR A 81 7.82 2.52 2.06
C THR A 81 8.72 1.98 0.95
N LEU A 82 10.01 2.30 0.95
CA LEU A 82 10.96 1.68 0.01
C LEU A 82 11.23 0.22 0.35
N ALA A 83 11.42 -0.09 1.64
CA ALA A 83 11.63 -1.46 2.11
C ALA A 83 10.42 -2.34 1.78
N GLU A 84 9.22 -1.83 2.07
CA GLU A 84 7.96 -2.47 1.71
C GLU A 84 7.85 -2.70 0.20
N ALA A 85 8.04 -1.65 -0.61
CA ALA A 85 7.94 -1.75 -2.06
C ALA A 85 8.89 -2.80 -2.63
N ARG A 86 10.16 -2.83 -2.19
CA ARG A 86 11.13 -3.86 -2.61
C ARG A 86 10.65 -5.27 -2.29
N PHE A 87 10.16 -5.48 -1.07
CA PHE A 87 9.66 -6.78 -0.64
C PHE A 87 8.45 -7.22 -1.44
N VAL A 88 7.43 -6.35 -1.56
CA VAL A 88 6.17 -6.65 -2.25
C VAL A 88 6.42 -6.85 -3.74
N VAL A 89 7.17 -5.97 -4.40
CA VAL A 89 7.51 -6.10 -5.82
C VAL A 89 8.23 -7.42 -6.11
N ASN A 90 9.20 -7.82 -5.26
CA ASN A 90 9.88 -9.10 -5.40
C ASN A 90 8.90 -10.28 -5.28
N LYS A 91 8.01 -10.27 -4.28
CA LYS A 91 6.99 -11.31 -4.09
C LYS A 91 6.01 -11.40 -5.27
N LEU A 92 5.60 -10.27 -5.83
CA LEU A 92 4.73 -10.22 -7.01
C LEU A 92 5.44 -10.74 -8.26
N SER A 93 6.71 -10.36 -8.46
CA SER A 93 7.52 -10.80 -9.59
C SER A 93 7.76 -12.32 -9.57
N GLN A 94 8.09 -12.89 -8.41
CA GLN A 94 8.26 -14.34 -8.22
C GLN A 94 7.00 -15.14 -8.60
N ARG A 95 5.82 -14.50 -8.58
CA ARG A 95 4.53 -15.08 -8.95
C ARG A 95 4.14 -14.80 -10.41
N GLY A 96 5.02 -14.18 -11.19
CA GLY A 96 4.76 -13.81 -12.57
C GLY A 96 3.76 -12.66 -12.73
N ILE A 97 3.46 -11.91 -11.67
CA ILE A 97 2.55 -10.75 -11.77
C ILE A 97 3.25 -9.61 -12.50
N ARG A 98 2.63 -9.11 -13.57
CA ARG A 98 3.17 -8.03 -14.41
C ARG A 98 2.41 -6.71 -14.34
N LYS A 99 1.21 -6.70 -13.75
CA LYS A 99 0.38 -5.50 -13.58
C LYS A 99 -0.26 -5.45 -12.20
N ALA A 100 -0.06 -4.34 -11.50
CA ALA A 100 -0.62 -4.09 -10.18
C ALA A 100 -1.29 -2.71 -10.11
N ILE A 101 -2.43 -2.64 -9.43
CA ILE A 101 -3.06 -1.40 -8.97
C ILE A 101 -2.61 -1.21 -7.53
N LEU A 102 -1.90 -0.12 -7.25
CA LEU A 102 -1.42 0.23 -5.92
C LEU A 102 -2.47 1.11 -5.23
N LEU A 103 -3.12 0.55 -4.23
CA LEU A 103 -4.13 1.19 -3.41
C LEU A 103 -3.46 1.75 -2.15
N SER A 104 -3.42 3.07 -2.03
CA SER A 104 -2.73 3.81 -0.96
C SER A 104 -3.56 5.00 -0.50
N GLU A 105 -3.34 5.45 0.74
CA GLU A 105 -4.14 6.52 1.35
C GLU A 105 -3.68 7.89 0.88
N GLY A 106 -4.64 8.74 0.49
CA GLY A 106 -4.47 10.16 0.25
C GLY A 106 -3.19 10.55 -0.48
N PHE A 107 -2.50 11.55 0.07
CA PHE A 107 -1.27 12.09 -0.52
C PHE A 107 -0.06 11.16 -0.40
N HIS A 108 -0.10 10.16 0.49
CA HIS A 108 0.92 9.12 0.61
C HIS A 108 1.11 8.34 -0.71
N THR A 109 0.02 8.17 -1.47
CA THR A 109 -0.01 7.50 -2.77
C THR A 109 1.10 7.93 -3.72
N ARG A 110 1.44 9.23 -3.77
CA ARG A 110 2.46 9.72 -4.72
C ARG A 110 3.85 9.17 -4.41
N ARG A 111 4.21 9.12 -3.12
CA ARG A 111 5.48 8.60 -2.65
C ARG A 111 5.54 7.08 -2.81
N SER A 112 4.48 6.37 -2.44
CA SER A 112 4.36 4.92 -2.65
C SER A 112 4.47 4.55 -4.13
N PHE A 113 3.71 5.22 -4.99
CA PHE A 113 3.79 5.01 -6.43
C PHE A 113 5.21 5.20 -6.96
N GLY A 114 5.91 6.27 -6.53
CA GLY A 114 7.29 6.53 -6.95
C GLY A 114 8.25 5.38 -6.67
N VAL A 115 8.20 4.79 -5.46
CA VAL A 115 9.06 3.65 -5.11
C VAL A 115 8.60 2.35 -5.77
N TYR A 116 7.30 2.05 -5.78
CA TYR A 116 6.76 0.83 -6.39
C TYR A 116 6.97 0.82 -7.91
N SER A 117 6.80 1.96 -8.59
CA SER A 117 7.07 2.11 -10.02
C SER A 117 8.55 1.92 -10.33
N GLN A 118 9.44 2.52 -9.53
CA GLN A 118 10.89 2.37 -9.72
C GLN A 118 11.35 0.92 -9.53
N GLU A 119 10.96 0.28 -8.43
CA GLU A 119 11.32 -1.11 -8.15
C GLU A 119 10.61 -2.06 -9.13
N GLY A 120 9.35 -1.79 -9.48
CA GLY A 120 8.57 -2.56 -10.45
C GLY A 120 9.19 -2.58 -11.83
N LYS A 121 9.69 -1.43 -12.33
CA LYS A 121 10.39 -1.33 -13.62
C LYS A 121 11.59 -2.29 -13.71
N ARG A 122 12.32 -2.52 -12.61
CA ARG A 122 13.48 -3.43 -12.56
C ARG A 122 13.11 -4.89 -12.83
N VAL A 123 11.86 -5.27 -12.57
CA VAL A 123 11.37 -6.65 -12.68
C VAL A 123 10.22 -6.80 -13.69
N GLY A 124 9.95 -5.76 -14.49
CA GLY A 124 8.87 -5.76 -15.48
C GLY A 124 7.46 -5.77 -14.88
N LEU A 125 7.28 -5.23 -13.67
CA LEU A 125 5.98 -4.99 -13.06
C LEU A 125 5.53 -3.56 -13.35
N HIS A 126 4.39 -3.41 -14.03
CA HIS A 126 3.73 -2.13 -14.25
C HIS A 126 2.77 -1.83 -13.09
N VAL A 127 2.94 -0.67 -12.46
CA VAL A 127 2.15 -0.23 -11.31
C VAL A 127 1.27 0.94 -11.73
N VAL A 128 0.01 0.91 -11.33
CA VAL A 128 -0.96 1.99 -11.53
C VAL A 128 -1.41 2.49 -10.15
N PRO A 129 -1.25 3.77 -9.81
CA PRO A 129 -1.68 4.29 -8.52
C PRO A 129 -3.20 4.42 -8.45
N TYR A 130 -3.78 4.15 -7.30
CA TYR A 130 -5.19 4.38 -6.99
C TYR A 130 -5.29 4.94 -5.56
N PRO A 131 -5.39 6.27 -5.41
CA PRO A 131 -5.55 6.87 -4.09
C PRO A 131 -6.95 6.61 -3.53
N TYR A 132 -7.06 6.44 -2.23
CA TYR A 132 -8.34 6.51 -1.50
C TYR A 132 -8.23 7.49 -0.34
N PHE A 133 -9.35 8.14 0.01
CA PHE A 133 -9.39 9.11 1.10
C PHE A 133 -10.48 8.68 2.09
N ILE A 134 -10.19 8.74 3.39
CA ILE A 134 -11.10 8.30 4.46
C ILE A 134 -11.54 9.48 5.33
N GLU A 135 -10.60 10.33 5.75
CA GLU A 135 -10.85 11.41 6.71
C GLU A 135 -11.43 12.68 6.05
N TYR A 136 -11.25 12.82 4.74
CA TYR A 136 -11.65 14.00 3.97
C TYR A 136 -11.86 13.62 2.51
N GLU A 137 -12.62 14.43 1.78
CA GLU A 137 -12.84 14.21 0.35
C GLU A 137 -11.70 14.79 -0.49
N SER A 138 -11.34 14.09 -1.56
CA SER A 138 -10.21 14.46 -2.43
C SER A 138 -10.35 15.83 -3.11
N ASN A 139 -11.58 16.35 -3.20
CA ASN A 139 -11.91 17.65 -3.79
C ASN A 139 -12.15 18.74 -2.73
N GLU A 140 -11.99 18.45 -1.44
CA GLU A 140 -12.24 19.41 -0.35
C GLU A 140 -11.18 19.37 0.74
N TRP A 141 -10.08 18.64 0.54
CA TRP A 141 -9.02 18.43 1.53
C TRP A 141 -8.46 19.72 2.14
N TRP A 142 -8.41 20.81 1.37
CA TRP A 142 -7.87 22.10 1.84
C TRP A 142 -8.81 22.86 2.78
N HIS A 143 -10.08 22.45 2.90
CA HIS A 143 -11.02 22.99 3.87
C HIS A 143 -10.98 22.25 5.21
N ARG A 144 -10.24 21.15 5.31
CA ARG A 144 -10.16 20.27 6.48
C ARG A 144 -8.76 20.32 7.07
N ALA A 145 -8.65 20.50 8.38
CA ALA A 145 -7.34 20.57 9.05
C ALA A 145 -6.52 19.29 8.82
N GLU A 146 -7.18 18.14 8.82
CA GLU A 146 -6.61 16.82 8.54
C GLU A 146 -6.04 16.75 7.12
N GLY A 147 -6.78 17.25 6.12
CA GLY A 147 -6.35 17.24 4.73
C GLY A 147 -5.17 18.17 4.47
N VAL A 148 -5.16 19.36 5.05
CA VAL A 148 -4.02 20.29 4.98
C VAL A 148 -2.79 19.68 5.65
N SER A 149 -2.95 19.10 6.84
CA SER A 149 -1.84 18.45 7.57
C SER A 149 -1.25 17.28 6.80
N ASP A 150 -2.10 16.38 6.27
CA ASP A 150 -1.67 15.23 5.49
C ASP A 150 -0.92 15.66 4.21
N PHE A 151 -1.44 16.64 3.48
CA PHE A 151 -0.79 17.18 2.30
C PHE A 151 0.62 17.73 2.61
N VAL A 152 0.75 18.53 3.66
CA VAL A 152 2.03 19.13 4.06
C VAL A 152 3.03 18.04 4.46
N ILE A 153 2.63 17.12 5.32
CA ILE A 153 3.49 16.04 5.82
C ILE A 153 3.97 15.14 4.67
N GLU A 154 3.06 14.70 3.79
CA GLU A 154 3.44 13.83 2.67
C GLU A 154 4.27 14.58 1.61
N SER A 155 4.09 15.89 1.46
CA SER A 155 4.96 16.71 0.62
C SER A 155 6.40 16.76 1.14
N PHE A 156 6.59 16.97 2.46
CA PHE A 156 7.92 16.92 3.08
C PHE A 156 8.56 15.53 2.97
N LYS A 157 7.79 14.46 3.22
CA LYS A 157 8.28 13.08 3.07
C LYS A 157 8.66 12.78 1.62
N LEU A 158 7.87 13.23 0.63
CA LEU A 158 8.19 13.04 -0.78
C LEU A 158 9.48 13.78 -1.14
N ALA A 159 9.64 15.03 -0.72
CA ALA A 159 10.87 15.79 -0.91
C ALA A 159 12.08 15.08 -0.29
N TYR A 160 11.94 14.57 0.94
CA TYR A 160 12.98 13.77 1.61
C TYR A 160 13.37 12.54 0.78
N TYR A 161 12.40 11.82 0.19
CA TYR A 161 12.69 10.65 -0.65
C TYR A 161 13.39 11.01 -1.96
N ILE A 162 13.05 12.15 -2.57
CA ILE A 162 13.70 12.62 -3.80
C ILE A 162 15.13 13.07 -3.51
N ILE A 163 15.33 13.91 -2.48
CA ILE A 163 16.65 14.48 -2.11
C ILE A 163 17.65 13.37 -1.75
N ASN A 164 17.20 12.34 -1.02
CA ASN A 164 18.05 11.20 -0.63
C ASN A 164 18.16 10.13 -1.73
N GLY A 165 17.60 10.34 -2.93
CA GLY A 165 17.72 9.41 -4.05
C GLY A 165 16.95 8.10 -3.90
N TYR A 166 16.01 8.01 -2.95
CA TYR A 166 15.15 6.84 -2.79
C TYR A 166 14.13 6.72 -3.92
N ILE A 167 13.69 7.85 -4.49
CA ILE A 167 12.80 7.93 -5.65
C ILE A 167 13.47 8.77 -6.74
N SER A 168 13.55 8.23 -7.95
CA SER A 168 13.86 9.00 -9.15
C SER A 168 12.66 9.85 -9.57
N ILE A 169 12.87 11.12 -9.91
CA ILE A 169 11.79 12.00 -10.43
C ILE A 169 11.11 11.37 -11.66
N LYS A 170 11.86 10.59 -12.47
CA LYS A 170 11.34 9.88 -13.65
C LYS A 170 10.38 8.71 -13.31
N SER A 171 10.28 8.27 -12.06
CA SER A 171 9.32 7.24 -11.66
C SER A 171 7.98 7.82 -11.20
N LEU A 172 7.90 9.14 -11.02
CA LEU A 172 6.66 9.85 -10.65
C LEU A 172 5.76 10.19 -11.85
N TRP A 173 6.22 9.89 -13.07
CA TRP A 173 5.55 10.17 -14.34
C TRP A 173 5.57 8.93 -15.24
#